data_AF-A0A355YB65-F1
#
_entry.id   AF-A0A355YB65-F1
#
_cell.length_a   1.000
_cell.length_b   1.000
_cell.length_c   1.000
_cell.angle_alpha   90.00
_cell.angle_beta   90.00
_cell.angle_gamma   90.00
#
_symmetry.space_group_name_H-M   'P 1'
#
loop_
_entity.id
_entity.type
_entity.pdbx_description
1 polymer ?
#
loop_
_entity_poly.entity_id
_entity_poly.type
_entity_poly.pdbx_seq_one_letter_code
_entity_poly.pdbx_strand_id
1 'polypeptide(L)'
;MNVSGRQAVDAADKFELHYRQQLSALVDGELPTDEARFLLRRLEHDSELSGCHERWQLLGDVLRGQACAPAPAGFELKVREAIAADARQMPSASERQVRRTV
;
A
#
# COMPACT_ATOMS: atom_id res chain seq x y z
N MET A 1 -14.44 24.68 -28.14
CA MET A 1 -13.83 23.48 -27.52
C MET A 1 -12.59 23.95 -26.76
N ASN A 2 -12.62 23.91 -25.43
CA ASN A 2 -11.66 24.63 -24.58
C ASN A 2 -10.33 23.86 -24.44
N VAL A 3 -9.22 24.44 -24.90
CA VAL A 3 -7.86 23.89 -24.83
C VAL A 3 -7.35 23.80 -23.37
N SER A 4 -7.75 24.70 -22.48
CA SER A 4 -7.38 24.65 -21.06
C SER A 4 -8.00 23.45 -20.33
N GLY A 5 -9.21 23.04 -20.71
CA GLY A 5 -9.85 21.85 -20.12
C GLY A 5 -9.13 20.56 -20.51
N ARG A 6 -8.59 20.50 -21.73
CA ARG A 6 -7.89 19.31 -22.23
C ARG A 6 -6.51 19.14 -21.59
N GLN A 7 -5.77 20.23 -21.39
CA GLN A 7 -4.45 20.18 -20.74
C GLN A 7 -4.52 19.71 -19.27
N ALA A 8 -5.59 20.08 -18.55
CA ALA A 8 -5.78 19.63 -17.17
C ALA A 8 -6.07 18.13 -17.07
N VAL A 9 -6.84 17.58 -18.02
CA VAL A 9 -7.10 16.13 -18.11
C VAL A 9 -5.82 15.39 -18.48
N ASP A 10 -5.08 15.85 -19.49
CA ASP A 10 -3.81 15.23 -19.90
C ASP A 10 -2.76 15.24 -18.76
N ALA A 11 -2.80 16.24 -17.88
CA ALA A 11 -1.93 16.32 -16.71
C ALA A 11 -2.37 15.34 -15.60
N ALA A 12 -3.67 15.24 -15.32
CA ALA A 12 -4.21 14.27 -14.36
C ALA A 12 -3.87 12.83 -14.77
N ASP A 13 -4.02 12.51 -16.06
CA ASP A 13 -3.69 11.20 -16.63
C ASP A 13 -2.21 10.85 -16.45
N LYS A 14 -1.30 11.84 -16.60
CA LYS A 14 0.14 11.64 -16.38
C LYS A 14 0.47 11.35 -14.93
N PHE A 15 -0.17 12.05 -13.99
CA PHE A 15 0.04 11.78 -12.57
C PHE A 15 -0.47 10.40 -12.19
N GLU A 16 -1.65 10.03 -12.66
CA GLU A 16 -2.21 8.70 -12.43
C GLU A 16 -1.29 7.59 -12.98
N LEU A 17 -0.80 7.75 -14.21
CA LEU A 17 0.14 6.82 -14.82
C LEU A 17 1.44 6.70 -14.01
N HIS A 18 1.96 7.83 -13.53
CA HIS A 18 3.18 7.85 -12.73
C HIS A 18 3.00 7.08 -11.41
N TYR A 19 1.88 7.28 -10.70
CA TYR A 19 1.62 6.54 -9.46
C TYR A 19 1.44 5.04 -9.71
N ARG A 20 0.83 4.65 -10.83
CA ARG A 20 0.73 3.24 -11.23
C ARG A 20 2.09 2.61 -11.53
N GLN A 21 3.01 3.36 -12.15
CA GLN A 21 4.39 2.91 -12.37
C GLN A 21 5.14 2.74 -11.06
N GLN A 22 5.05 3.71 -10.15
CA GLN A 22 5.66 3.60 -8.82
C GLN A 22 5.08 2.44 -8.02
N LEU A 23 3.76 2.20 -8.12
CA LEU A 23 3.11 1.07 -7.50
C LEU A 23 3.63 -0.27 -8.04
N SER A 24 3.84 -0.40 -9.35
CA SER A 24 4.47 -1.59 -9.93
C SER A 24 5.87 -1.80 -9.38
N ALA A 25 6.71 -0.76 -9.39
CA ALA A 25 8.06 -0.83 -8.84
C ALA A 25 8.07 -1.19 -7.35
N LEU A 26 7.09 -0.71 -6.57
CA LEU A 26 6.93 -1.08 -5.17
C LEU A 26 6.62 -2.58 -5.02
N VAL A 27 5.70 -3.10 -5.83
CA VAL A 27 5.33 -4.53 -5.82
C VAL A 27 6.51 -5.43 -6.19
N ASP A 28 7.32 -5.00 -7.16
CA ASP A 28 8.51 -5.73 -7.60
C ASP A 28 9.71 -5.57 -6.64
N GLY A 29 9.62 -4.66 -5.66
CA GLY A 29 10.72 -4.36 -4.72
C GLY A 29 11.82 -3.46 -5.29
N GLU A 30 11.59 -2.88 -6.46
CA GLU A 30 12.54 -2.04 -7.22
C GLU A 30 12.40 -0.54 -6.89
N LEU A 31 11.42 -0.16 -6.06
CA LEU A 31 11.21 1.25 -5.67
C LEU A 31 12.18 1.67 -4.55
N PRO A 32 12.91 2.80 -4.68
CA PRO A 32 13.78 3.30 -3.63
C PRO A 32 13.05 3.49 -2.30
N THR A 33 13.72 3.21 -1.18
CA THR A 33 13.09 3.17 0.16
C THR A 33 12.39 4.48 0.54
N ASP A 34 12.96 5.63 0.17
CA ASP A 34 12.36 6.92 0.48
C ASP A 34 11.08 7.16 -0.32
N GLU A 35 11.07 6.81 -1.60
CA GLU A 35 9.88 6.87 -2.45
C GLU A 35 8.81 5.88 -2.00
N ALA A 36 9.22 4.66 -1.63
CA ALA A 36 8.33 3.64 -1.07
C ALA A 36 7.60 4.14 0.18
N ARG A 37 8.30 4.84 1.08
CA ARG A 37 7.68 5.43 2.28
C ARG A 37 6.61 6.45 1.95
N PHE A 38 6.82 7.29 0.93
CA PHE A 38 5.81 8.24 0.49
C PHE A 38 4.62 7.55 -0.18
N LEU A 39 4.87 6.56 -1.03
CA LEU A 39 3.82 5.82 -1.71
C LEU A 39 2.95 5.02 -0.74
N LEU A 40 3.57 4.39 0.27
CA LEU A 40 2.84 3.68 1.33
C LEU A 40 1.93 4.63 2.11
N ARG A 41 2.41 5.81 2.50
CA ARG A 41 1.55 6.84 3.13
C ARG A 41 0.43 7.32 2.23
N ARG A 42 0.64 7.34 0.91
CA ARG A 42 -0.41 7.68 -0.05
C ARG A 42 -1.47 6.59 -0.14
N LEU A 43 -1.07 5.32 -0.21
CA LEU A 43 -1.99 4.17 -0.25
C LEU A 43 -2.94 4.13 0.95
N GLU A 44 -2.51 4.62 2.11
CA GLU A 44 -3.37 4.74 3.30
C GLU A 44 -4.57 5.69 3.11
N HIS A 45 -4.45 6.68 2.22
CA HIS A 45 -5.44 7.76 2.05
C HIS A 45 -6.13 7.76 0.69
N ASP A 46 -5.50 7.15 -0.32
CA ASP A 46 -5.97 7.11 -1.71
C ASP A 46 -6.65 5.76 -1.98
N SER A 47 -7.98 5.72 -1.80
CA SER A 47 -8.77 4.49 -1.92
C SER A 47 -8.80 3.93 -3.35
N GLU A 48 -8.67 4.78 -4.36
CA GLU A 48 -8.62 4.37 -5.76
C GLU A 48 -7.30 3.63 -6.06
N LEU A 49 -6.18 4.22 -5.64
CA LEU A 49 -4.86 3.61 -5.79
C LEU A 49 -4.74 2.32 -4.98
N SER A 50 -5.26 2.31 -3.75
CA SER A 50 -5.31 1.11 -2.90
C SER A 50 -6.17 0.00 -3.55
N GLY A 51 -7.35 0.32 -4.05
CA GLY A 51 -8.19 -0.65 -4.75
C GLY A 51 -7.55 -1.16 -6.05
N CYS A 52 -6.76 -0.33 -6.74
CA CYS A 52 -5.96 -0.76 -7.89
C CYS A 52 -4.93 -1.81 -7.47
N HIS A 53 -4.18 -1.55 -6.40
CA HIS A 53 -3.22 -2.48 -5.82
C HIS A 53 -3.88 -3.81 -5.43
N GLU A 54 -5.01 -3.80 -4.72
CA GLU A 54 -5.74 -5.03 -4.33
C GLU A 54 -6.10 -5.91 -5.53
N ARG A 55 -6.62 -5.29 -6.61
CA ARG A 55 -6.95 -6.02 -7.84
C ARG A 55 -5.71 -6.62 -8.50
N TRP A 56 -4.58 -5.91 -8.50
CA TRP A 56 -3.33 -6.42 -9.04
C TRP A 56 -2.79 -7.60 -8.26
N GLN A 57 -2.87 -7.56 -6.93
CA GLN A 57 -2.47 -8.70 -6.08
C GLN A 57 -3.33 -9.92 -6.39
N LEU A 58 -4.66 -9.76 -6.44
CA LEU A 58 -5.58 -10.85 -6.78
C LEU A 58 -5.30 -11.43 -8.17
N LEU A 59 -5.14 -10.59 -9.20
CA LEU A 59 -4.83 -11.05 -10.55
C LEU A 59 -3.47 -11.77 -10.60
N GLY A 60 -2.47 -11.27 -9.87
CA GLY A 60 -1.18 -11.93 -9.74
C GLY A 60 -1.31 -13.34 -9.14
N ASP A 61 -2.12 -13.48 -8.10
CA ASP A 61 -2.36 -14.78 -7.47
C ASP A 61 -3.11 -15.74 -8.39
N VAL A 62 -4.07 -15.24 -9.18
CA VAL A 62 -4.74 -16.03 -10.22
C VAL A 62 -3.74 -16.51 -11.26
N LEU A 63 -2.87 -15.64 -11.77
CA LEU A 63 -1.87 -15.98 -12.79
C LEU A 63 -0.83 -17.01 -12.28
N ARG A 64 -0.53 -17.01 -10.98
CA ARG A 64 0.36 -18.00 -10.34
C ARG A 64 -0.36 -19.27 -9.88
N GLY A 65 -1.67 -19.37 -10.10
CA GLY A 65 -2.49 -20.49 -9.61
C GLY A 65 -2.58 -20.57 -8.07
N GLN A 66 -2.33 -19.45 -7.37
CA GLN A 66 -2.36 -19.34 -5.91
C GLN A 66 -3.63 -18.63 -5.40
N ALA A 67 -4.56 -18.29 -6.30
CA ALA A 67 -5.81 -17.65 -5.91
C ALA A 67 -6.62 -18.53 -4.96
N CYS A 68 -6.73 -18.08 -3.71
CA CYS A 68 -7.64 -18.64 -2.72
C CYS A 68 -9.02 -17.96 -2.82
N ALA A 69 -10.04 -18.57 -2.23
CA ALA A 69 -11.32 -17.91 -2.05
C ALA A 69 -11.13 -16.53 -1.36
N PRO A 70 -11.83 -15.48 -1.82
CA PRO A 70 -11.70 -14.16 -1.23
C PRO A 70 -12.04 -14.22 0.27
N ALA A 71 -11.27 -13.50 1.08
CA ALA A 71 -11.52 -13.45 2.51
C ALA A 71 -12.94 -12.93 2.79
N PRO A 72 -13.60 -13.40 3.87
CA PRO A 72 -14.89 -12.88 4.26
C PRO A 72 -14.85 -11.36 4.44
N ALA A 73 -15.96 -10.66 4.13
CA ALA A 73 -16.04 -9.22 4.29
C ALA A 73 -15.67 -8.79 5.73
N GLY A 74 -14.83 -7.75 5.86
CA GLY A 74 -14.37 -7.26 7.16
C GLY A 74 -13.23 -8.07 7.77
N PHE A 75 -12.66 -9.04 7.05
CA PHE A 75 -11.47 -9.77 7.49
C PHE A 75 -10.28 -8.83 7.67
N GLU A 76 -10.10 -7.89 6.74
CA GLU A 76 -9.07 -6.84 6.78
C GLU A 76 -9.16 -5.99 8.04
N LEU A 77 -10.37 -5.68 8.51
CA LEU A 77 -10.59 -4.92 9.75
C LEU A 77 -10.11 -5.70 10.97
N LYS A 78 -10.46 -7.00 11.05
CA LYS A 78 -10.04 -7.87 12.16
C LYS A 78 -8.53 -8.06 12.19
N VAL A 79 -7.91 -8.25 11.03
CA VAL A 79 -6.45 -8.34 10.91
C VAL A 79 -5.79 -7.03 11.37
N ARG A 80 -6.30 -5.88 10.92
CA ARG A 80 -5.81 -4.56 11.33
C ARG A 80 -5.93 -4.34 12.83
N GLU A 81 -7.06 -4.70 13.42
CA GLU A 81 -7.28 -4.61 14.87
C GLU A 81 -6.32 -5.51 15.65
N ALA A 82 -6.11 -6.75 15.19
CA ALA A 82 -5.18 -7.69 15.81
C ALA A 82 -3.73 -7.18 15.75
N ILE A 83 -3.28 -6.68 14.60
CA ILE A 83 -1.95 -6.08 14.44
C ILE A 83 -1.78 -4.86 15.36
N ALA A 84 -2.77 -3.98 15.41
CA ALA A 84 -2.72 -2.81 16.28
C ALA A 84 -2.72 -3.18 17.78
N ALA A 85 -3.39 -4.27 18.16
CA ALA A 85 -3.35 -4.79 19.52
C ALA A 85 -1.96 -5.35 19.88
N ASP A 86 -1.33 -6.11 18.98
CA ASP A 86 0.03 -6.64 19.17
C ASP A 86 1.07 -5.52 19.27
N ALA A 87 0.98 -4.51 18.40
CA ALA A 87 1.88 -3.34 18.44
C ALA A 87 1.81 -2.57 19.77
N ARG A 88 0.65 -2.58 20.46
CA ARG A 88 0.50 -2.00 21.80
C ARG A 88 1.07 -2.87 22.92
N GLN A 89 1.21 -4.18 22.69
CA GLN A 89 1.73 -5.13 23.67
C GLN A 89 3.25 -5.26 23.61
N MET A 90 3.87 -4.93 22.48
CA MET A 90 5.33 -4.86 22.35
C MET A 90 5.89 -3.72 23.22
N PRO A 91 6.71 -4.02 24.26
CA PRO A 91 7.42 -2.96 24.98
C PRO A 91 8.35 -2.25 24.00
N SER A 92 8.40 -0.92 24.09
CA SER A 92 9.25 -0.11 23.22
C SER A 92 10.68 -0.65 23.24
N ALA A 93 11.33 -0.74 22.07
CA ALA A 93 12.72 -1.21 21.96
C ALA A 93 13.68 -0.44 22.89
N SER A 94 13.32 0.80 23.26
CA SER A 94 13.98 1.64 24.26
C SER A 94 14.06 0.97 25.65
N GLU A 95 12.98 0.37 26.16
CA GLU A 95 12.97 -0.29 27.48
C GLU A 95 13.73 -1.63 27.49
N ARG A 96 13.76 -2.31 26.34
CA ARG A 96 14.47 -3.60 26.19
C ARG A 96 15.99 -3.44 26.27
N GLN A 97 16.51 -2.26 25.92
CA GLN A 97 17.94 -1.95 25.94
C GLN A 97 18.43 -1.50 27.33
N VAL A 98 17.56 -0.87 28.13
CA VAL A 98 17.86 -0.47 29.51
C VAL A 98 17.99 -1.68 30.43
N ARG A 99 17.17 -2.72 30.25
CA ARG A 99 17.21 -3.93 31.11
C ARG A 99 18.36 -4.90 30.83
N ARG A 100 19.14 -4.68 29.76
CA ARG A 100 20.27 -5.54 29.38
C ARG A 100 21.62 -4.97 29.80
N THR A 101 21.64 -3.76 30.38
CA THR A 101 22.86 -3.04 30.78
C THR A 101 22.96 -2.84 32.30
N VAL A 102 22.13 -3.54 33.09
CA VAL A 102 22.17 -3.54 34.56
C VAL A 102 22.34 -4.98 35.04
#